data_AF-A0A258BLW7-F1
#
_entry.id   AF-A0A258BLW7-F1
#
_cell.length_a   1.000
_cell.length_b   1.000
_cell.length_c   1.000
_cell.angle_alpha   90.00
_cell.angle_beta   90.00
_cell.angle_gamma   90.00
#
_symmetry.space_group_name_H-M   'P 1'
#
loop_
_entity.id
_entity.type
_entity.pdbx_description
1 polymer ?
#
loop_
_entity_poly.entity_id
_entity_poly.type
_entity_poly.pdbx_seq_one_letter_code
_entity_poly.pdbx_strand_id
1 'polypeptide(L)' 'RAVQIFGGAGYVSDYGIERFYRDVRIFRLYEGTSQIQQIIIARELARAAKAGSL' A
#
# COMPACT_ATOMS: atom_id res chain seq x y z
N ARG A 1 12.42 0.20 -1.30
CA ARG A 1 13.89 0.29 -1.10
C ARG A 1 14.66 -0.79 -1.88
N ALA A 2 14.07 -1.95 -2.22
CA ALA A 2 14.77 -2.99 -2.97
C ALA A 2 15.28 -2.55 -4.36
N VAL A 3 14.44 -1.97 -5.23
CA VAL A 3 14.88 -1.47 -6.56
C VAL A 3 16.09 -0.53 -6.47
N GLN A 4 16.11 0.38 -5.49
CA GLN A 4 17.23 1.31 -5.28
C GLN A 4 18.54 0.62 -4.92
N ILE A 5 18.49 -0.51 -4.18
CA ILE A 5 19.68 -1.29 -3.80
C ILE A 5 20.32 -1.92 -5.04
N PHE A 6 19.51 -2.32 -6.02
CA PHE A 6 19.98 -2.90 -7.28
C PHE A 6 20.40 -1.83 -8.31
N GLY A 7 20.24 -0.53 -8.01
CA GLY A 7 20.60 0.56 -8.92
C GLY A 7 19.93 0.42 -10.28
N GLY A 8 20.68 0.65 -11.36
CA GLY A 8 20.18 0.52 -12.74
C GLY A 8 19.66 -0.89 -13.06
N ALA A 9 20.27 -1.94 -12.50
CA ALA A 9 19.82 -3.32 -12.71
C ALA A 9 18.43 -3.58 -12.11
N GLY A 10 18.02 -2.82 -11.09
CA GLY A 10 16.69 -2.92 -10.48
C GLY A 10 15.54 -2.41 -11.37
N TYR A 11 15.86 -1.77 -12.49
CA TYR A 11 14.91 -1.27 -13.49
C TYR A 11 14.91 -2.09 -14.78
N VAL A 12 15.85 -3.04 -14.93
CA VAL A 12 15.97 -3.88 -16.12
C VAL A 12 15.19 -5.17 -15.89
N SER A 13 14.41 -5.58 -16.89
CA SER A 13 13.54 -6.77 -16.84
C SER A 13 14.26 -8.10 -16.59
N ASP A 14 15.59 -8.10 -16.68
CA ASP A 14 16.44 -9.29 -16.53
C ASP A 14 16.53 -9.75 -15.07
N TYR A 15 16.33 -8.83 -14.11
CA TYR A 15 16.37 -9.12 -12.69
C TYR A 15 14.97 -8.87 -12.15
N GLY A 16 14.19 -9.93 -11.91
CA GLY A 16 12.73 -9.89 -11.61
C GLY A 16 12.22 -8.99 -10.47
N ILE A 17 13.09 -8.20 -9.82
CA ILE A 17 12.77 -7.20 -8.81
C ILE A 17 11.89 -6.06 -9.33
N GLU A 18 12.04 -5.68 -10.60
CA GLU A 18 11.23 -4.68 -11.28
C GLU A 18 9.77 -5.17 -11.45
N ARG A 19 9.57 -6.47 -11.68
CA ARG A 19 8.25 -7.10 -11.76
C ARG A 19 7.55 -7.03 -10.41
N PHE A 20 8.22 -7.46 -9.33
CA PHE A 20 7.67 -7.35 -7.98
C PHE A 20 7.34 -5.89 -7.62
N TYR A 21 8.19 -4.93 -8.02
CA TYR A 21 7.92 -3.51 -7.77
C TYR A 21 6.66 -3.00 -8.51
N ARG A 22 6.34 -3.54 -9.68
CA ARG A 22 5.09 -3.24 -10.39
C ARG A 22 3.89 -3.91 -9.73
N ASP A 23 4.00 -5.20 -9.41
CA ASP A 23 2.90 -5.98 -8.86
C ASP A 23 2.39 -5.40 -7.53
N VAL A 24 3.29 -4.98 -6.65
CA VAL A 24 2.89 -4.41 -5.35
C VAL A 24 2.08 -3.10 -5.45
N ARG A 25 2.09 -2.43 -6.60
CA ARG A 25 1.36 -1.16 -6.78
C ARG A 25 -0.15 -1.37 -6.81
N ILE A 26 -0.62 -2.53 -7.28
CA ILE A 26 -2.07 -2.80 -7.41
C ILE A 26 -2.77 -2.85 -6.05
N PHE A 27 -2.08 -3.29 -4.99
CA PHE A 27 -2.62 -3.40 -3.64
C PHE A 27 -3.07 -2.06 -3.04
N ARG A 28 -2.67 -0.93 -3.62
CA ARG A 28 -3.14 0.39 -3.17
C ARG A 28 -4.49 0.80 -3.76
N LEU A 29 -4.97 0.07 -4.76
CA LEU A 29 -6.19 0.38 -5.51
C LEU A 29 -7.24 -0.74 -5.38
N TYR A 30 -6.77 -1.99 -5.36
CA TYR A 30 -7.62 -3.17 -5.26
C TYR A 30 -8.28 -3.29 -3.86
N GLU A 31 -9.50 -3.83 -3.79
CA GLU A 31 -10.34 -3.96 -2.57
C GLU A 31 -10.56 -2.62 -1.83
N GLY A 32 -10.61 -1.53 -2.60
CA GLY A 32 -10.76 -0.18 -2.08
C GLY A 32 -9.42 0.54 -2.03
N THR A 33 -9.42 1.77 -2.53
CA THR A 33 -8.22 2.58 -2.55
C THR A 33 -7.73 2.89 -1.14
N SER A 34 -6.43 3.10 -0.97
CA SER A 34 -5.86 3.46 0.33
C SER A 34 -6.56 4.67 0.97
N GLN A 35 -7.06 5.61 0.18
CA GLN A 35 -7.80 6.78 0.65
C GLN A 35 -9.18 6.40 1.21
N ILE A 36 -9.91 5.49 0.54
CA ILE A 36 -11.21 5.03 1.04
C ILE A 36 -11.03 4.24 2.34
N GLN A 37 -10.00 3.39 2.41
CA GLN A 37 -9.66 2.65 3.63
C GLN A 37 -9.37 3.59 4.81
N GLN A 38 -8.62 4.68 4.58
CA GLN A 38 -8.39 5.70 5.61
C GLN A 38 -9.69 6.35 6.10
N ILE A 39 -10.64 6.66 5.20
CA ILE A 39 -11.94 7.22 5.58
C ILE A 39 -12.75 6.21 6.41
N ILE A 40 -12.75 4.93 6.04
CA ILE A 40 -13.44 3.87 6.79
C ILE A 40 -12.84 3.75 8.19
N ILE A 41 -11.52 3.65 8.31
CA ILE A 41 -10.83 3.58 9.60
C ILE A 41 -11.16 4.81 10.47
N ALA A 42 -11.10 6.01 9.90
CA ALA A 42 -11.43 7.24 10.64
C ALA A 42 -12.88 7.25 11.15
N ARG A 43 -13.84 6.75 10.35
CA ARG A 43 -15.24 6.63 10.76
C ARG A 43 -15.44 5.63 11.89
N GLU A 44 -14.80 4.47 11.80
CA GLU A 44 -14.89 3.44 12.84
C GLU A 44 -14.23 3.89 14.14
N LEU A 45 -13.07 4.55 14.08
CA LEU A 45 -12.43 5.16 15.24
C LEU A 45 -13.33 6.21 15.90
N ALA A 46 -13.97 7.09 15.11
CA ALA A 46 -14.89 8.09 15.65
C ALA A 46 -16.14 7.47 16.30
N ARG A 47 -16.62 6.34 15.79
CA ARG A 47 -17.74 5.59 16.40
C ARG A 47 -17.32 4.94 17.72
N ALA A 48 -16.18 4.26 17.74
CA ALA A 48 -15.67 3.59 18.93
C ALA A 48 -15.39 4.59 20.07
N ALA A 49 -14.84 5.77 19.75
CA ALA A 49 -14.63 6.84 20.72
C ALA A 49 -15.96 7.36 21.32
N LYS A 50 -17.01 7.52 20.52
CA LYS A 50 -18.34 7.92 21.01
C LYS A 50 -19.01 6.86 21.88
N ALA A 51 -18.74 5.58 21.61
CA ALA A 51 -19.26 4.47 22.40
C ALA A 51 -18.50 4.24 23.72
N GLY A 52 -17.41 4.99 23.98
CA GLY A 52 -16.59 4.85 25.19
C GLY A 52 -15.80 3.54 25.25
N SER A 53 -15.64 2.86 24.10
CA SER A 53 -14.90 1.60 23.97
C SER A 53 -13.43 1.79 23.56
N LEU A 54 -12.99 3.05 23.47
CA LEU A 54 -11.61 3.52 23.31
C LEU A 54 -11.30 4.45 24.48
#